data_AF-A0AAV9I3T3-F1
#
_entry.id   AF-A0AAV9I3T3-F1
#
_cell.length_a   1.000
_cell.length_b   1.000
_cell.length_c   1.000
_cell.angle_alpha   90.00
_cell.angle_beta   90.00
_cell.angle_gamma   90.00
#
_symmetry.space_group_name_H-M   'P 1'
#
loop_
_entity.id
_entity.type
_entity.pdbx_description
1 polymer ?
#
loop_
_entity_poly.entity_id
_entity_poly.type
_entity_poly.pdbx_seq_one_letter_code
_entity_poly.pdbx_strand_id
1 'polypeptide(L)'
;MEENHPVVIHSTAYIKLLMHLYKYASDAVCGILLGKVCWEATTATRTIAVHDVVAQSHQCMECNPMIQIGIKLAVKIAQRQQLEIVGCYFGGERWDASGRWDDGYYSSLGTTEDHHHHLEHVFCKWLMDQVAPHSVASLFIVSENRKLVRDVRTSQVPLQCFYASQETQRWKMLKQQMRWTPFTTWTTVVWTRVSNG
;
A
#
# COMPACT_ATOMS: atom_id res chain seq x y z
N MET A 1 3.27 11.07 23.75
CA MET A 1 2.72 11.92 22.67
C MET A 1 2.59 11.04 21.45
N GLU A 2 1.39 10.82 20.92
CA GLU A 2 1.23 9.98 19.73
C GLU A 2 1.61 10.77 18.48
N GLU A 3 2.62 10.30 17.76
CA GLU A 3 3.07 10.94 16.52
C GLU A 3 2.00 10.79 15.43
N ASN A 4 1.50 11.94 14.94
CA ASN A 4 0.64 12.02 13.76
C ASN A 4 1.53 12.18 12.53
N HIS A 5 1.60 11.15 11.70
CA HIS A 5 2.35 11.18 10.46
C HIS A 5 1.40 11.23 9.27
N PRO A 6 1.11 12.41 8.71
CA PRO A 6 0.25 12.50 7.54
C PRO A 6 0.92 11.81 6.34
N VAL A 7 0.13 11.04 5.60
CA VAL A 7 0.55 10.40 4.35
C VAL A 7 -0.16 11.12 3.21
N VAL A 8 0.61 11.52 2.21
CA VAL A 8 0.14 12.26 1.05
C VAL A 8 0.48 11.47 -0.21
N ILE A 9 -0.50 11.13 -1.04
CA ILE A 9 -0.25 10.48 -2.34
C ILE A 9 -0.51 11.47 -3.46
N HIS A 10 0.53 11.72 -4.27
CA HIS A 10 0.43 12.52 -5.48
C HIS A 10 -0.46 11.83 -6.52
N SER A 11 -1.16 12.66 -7.30
CA SER A 11 -2.02 12.25 -8.42
C SER A 11 -1.38 11.20 -9.35
N THR A 12 -0.12 11.37 -9.73
CA THR A 12 0.59 10.45 -10.64
C THR A 12 0.80 9.07 -10.02
N ALA A 13 1.22 9.03 -8.75
CA ALA A 13 1.34 7.81 -7.97
C ALA A 13 -0.03 7.12 -7.82
N TYR A 14 -1.04 7.91 -7.48
CA TYR A 14 -2.41 7.43 -7.29
C TYR A 14 -2.98 6.82 -8.57
N ILE A 15 -2.83 7.49 -9.71
CA ILE A 15 -3.30 6.99 -11.00
C ILE A 15 -2.56 5.72 -11.40
N LYS A 16 -1.23 5.66 -11.25
CA LYS A 16 -0.45 4.44 -11.56
C LYS A 16 -0.88 3.26 -10.70
N LEU A 17 -1.07 3.51 -9.40
CA LEU A 17 -1.56 2.51 -8.46
C LEU A 17 -2.93 2.00 -8.90
N LEU A 18 -3.88 2.89 -9.15
CA LEU A 18 -5.22 2.49 -9.62
C LEU A 18 -5.17 1.76 -10.95
N MET A 19 -4.42 2.26 -11.93
CA MET A 19 -4.27 1.60 -13.23
C MET A 19 -3.73 0.18 -13.08
N HIS A 20 -2.80 -0.07 -12.16
CA HIS A 20 -2.31 -1.43 -11.91
C HIS A 20 -3.40 -2.33 -11.35
N LEU A 21 -4.14 -1.85 -10.34
CA LEU A 21 -5.24 -2.59 -9.71
C LEU A 21 -6.38 -2.88 -10.69
N TYR A 22 -6.76 -1.89 -11.52
CA TYR A 22 -7.82 -2.03 -12.52
C TYR A 22 -7.42 -2.94 -13.68
N LYS A 23 -6.16 -2.86 -14.14
CA LYS A 23 -5.67 -3.69 -15.25
C LYS A 23 -5.75 -5.18 -14.91
N TYR A 24 -5.53 -5.52 -13.64
CA TYR A 24 -5.55 -6.90 -13.14
C TYR A 24 -6.62 -7.05 -12.06
N ALA A 25 -7.85 -6.68 -12.39
CA ALA A 25 -8.96 -6.65 -11.43
C ALA A 25 -9.30 -8.01 -10.81
N SER A 26 -8.94 -9.09 -11.50
CA SER A 26 -9.18 -10.47 -11.09
C SER A 26 -7.94 -11.16 -10.51
N ASP A 27 -6.79 -10.50 -10.49
CA ASP A 27 -5.56 -11.07 -9.94
C ASP A 27 -5.10 -10.28 -8.72
N ALA A 28 -4.35 -10.93 -7.84
CA ALA A 28 -3.60 -10.20 -6.84
C ALA A 28 -2.46 -9.41 -7.51
N VAL A 29 -2.24 -8.16 -7.09
CA VAL A 29 -1.14 -7.31 -7.54
C VAL A 29 -0.34 -6.72 -6.40
N CYS A 30 0.95 -6.46 -6.62
CA CYS A 30 1.80 -5.78 -5.65
C CYS A 30 2.77 -4.80 -6.33
N GLY A 31 3.29 -3.87 -5.54
CA GLY A 31 4.36 -2.99 -5.99
C GLY A 31 4.93 -2.10 -4.89
N ILE A 32 5.83 -1.22 -5.29
CA ILE A 32 6.65 -0.40 -4.39
C ILE A 32 6.23 1.06 -4.47
N LEU A 33 6.15 1.71 -3.32
CA LEU A 33 5.83 3.12 -3.19
C LEU A 33 7.12 3.92 -3.10
N LEU A 34 7.25 4.93 -3.98
CA LEU A 34 8.39 5.83 -4.03
C LEU A 34 7.96 7.22 -3.56
N GLY A 35 8.77 7.83 -2.71
CA GLY A 35 8.38 9.08 -2.10
C GLY A 35 9.50 9.79 -1.38
N LYS A 36 9.10 10.79 -0.61
CA LYS A 36 9.97 11.57 0.27
C LYS A 36 9.38 11.58 1.67
N VAL A 37 10.27 11.61 2.64
CA VAL A 37 9.92 11.84 4.03
C VAL A 37 10.31 13.27 4.38
N CYS A 38 9.32 14.09 4.72
CA CYS A 38 9.54 15.45 5.16
C CYS A 38 9.41 15.51 6.69
N TRP A 39 10.39 16.12 7.35
CA TRP A 39 10.35 16.38 8.79
C TRP A 39 10.04 17.86 9.02
N GLU A 40 8.96 18.14 9.74
CA GLU A 40 8.63 19.49 10.18
C GLU A 40 9.08 19.69 11.64
N ALA A 41 10.15 20.46 11.82
CA ALA A 41 10.79 20.65 13.13
C ALA A 41 9.90 21.37 14.15
N THR A 42 9.00 22.25 13.70
CA THR A 42 8.10 23.04 14.54
C THR A 42 6.99 22.21 15.16
N THR A 43 6.50 21.21 14.44
CA THR A 43 5.39 20.34 14.87
C THR A 43 5.87 18.96 15.32
N ALA A 44 7.17 18.68 15.15
CA ALA A 44 7.77 17.34 15.29
C ALA A 44 6.98 16.28 14.50
N THR A 45 6.42 16.66 13.35
CA THR A 45 5.65 15.75 12.50
C THR A 45 6.45 15.31 11.30
N ARG A 46 6.35 14.00 11.03
CA ARG A 46 6.89 13.36 9.84
C ARG A 46 5.79 13.19 8.81
N THR A 47 5.93 13.82 7.66
CA THR A 47 5.02 13.64 6.52
C THR A 47 5.63 12.68 5.51
N ILE A 48 4.85 11.70 5.04
CA ILE A 48 5.28 10.77 3.99
C ILE A 48 4.56 11.15 2.71
N ALA A 49 5.30 11.67 1.72
CA ALA A 49 4.77 12.05 0.42
C ALA A 49 5.13 10.99 -0.63
N VAL A 50 4.14 10.22 -1.09
CA VAL A 50 4.27 9.26 -2.18
C VAL A 50 4.18 10.00 -3.52
N HIS A 51 5.27 10.02 -4.27
CA HIS A 51 5.39 10.72 -5.55
C HIS A 51 5.23 9.80 -6.75
N ASP A 52 5.68 8.55 -6.64
CA ASP A 52 5.58 7.57 -7.71
C ASP A 52 5.34 6.15 -7.17
N VAL A 53 4.95 5.24 -8.06
CA VAL A 53 4.68 3.84 -7.77
C VAL A 53 5.33 2.97 -8.84
N VAL A 54 6.02 1.91 -8.41
CA VAL A 54 6.58 0.88 -9.27
C VAL A 54 5.70 -0.37 -9.15
N ALA A 55 4.84 -0.60 -10.15
CA ALA A 55 4.10 -1.85 -10.27
C ALA A 55 5.09 -3.01 -10.49
N GLN A 56 5.04 -4.03 -9.63
CA GLN A 56 5.98 -5.15 -9.70
C GLN A 56 5.36 -6.38 -10.34
N SER A 57 4.36 -6.96 -9.69
CA SER A 57 3.80 -8.24 -10.12
C SER A 57 2.29 -8.29 -10.00
N HIS A 58 1.71 -9.14 -10.84
CA HIS A 58 0.29 -9.47 -10.91
C HIS A 58 0.05 -10.99 -11.02
N GLN A 59 1.13 -11.80 -11.01
CA GLN A 59 1.10 -13.26 -11.07
C GLN A 59 2.27 -13.83 -10.26
N CYS A 60 2.14 -15.06 -9.77
CA CYS A 60 3.23 -15.80 -9.12
C CYS A 60 3.93 -15.03 -8.00
N MET A 61 3.16 -14.39 -7.10
CA MET A 61 3.75 -13.65 -5.97
C MET A 61 4.54 -14.54 -5.00
N GLU A 62 4.29 -15.85 -5.00
CA GLU A 62 5.06 -16.83 -4.25
C GLU A 62 6.46 -17.07 -4.83
N CYS A 63 6.71 -16.65 -6.08
CA CYS A 63 8.03 -16.73 -6.71
C CYS A 63 8.94 -15.59 -6.22
N ASN A 64 9.41 -15.78 -4.99
CA ASN A 64 10.30 -14.91 -4.24
C ASN A 64 11.48 -14.27 -5.05
N PRO A 65 12.18 -14.98 -5.97
CA PRO A 65 13.33 -14.39 -6.69
C PRO A 65 12.97 -13.15 -7.52
N MET A 66 11.79 -13.15 -8.17
CA MET A 66 11.40 -12.04 -9.04
C MET A 66 11.04 -10.79 -8.26
N ILE A 67 10.41 -10.95 -7.09
CA ILE A 67 10.12 -9.84 -6.18
C ILE A 67 11.42 -9.22 -5.66
N GLN A 68 12.39 -10.03 -5.22
CA GLN A 68 13.67 -9.50 -4.76
C GLN A 68 14.42 -8.72 -5.84
N ILE A 69 14.43 -9.22 -7.08
CA ILE A 69 15.01 -8.51 -8.23
C ILE A 69 14.24 -7.22 -8.49
N GLY A 70 12.90 -7.28 -8.46
CA GLY A 70 12.03 -6.11 -8.59
C GLY A 70 12.32 -5.03 -7.56
N ILE A 71 12.58 -5.42 -6.30
CA ILE A 71 12.91 -4.47 -5.22
C ILE A 71 14.26 -3.80 -5.52
N LYS A 72 15.28 -4.57 -5.91
CA LYS A 72 16.60 -4.03 -6.30
C LYS A 72 16.49 -3.06 -7.49
N LEU A 73 15.62 -3.34 -8.46
CA LEU A 73 15.35 -2.43 -9.57
C LEU A 73 14.61 -1.18 -9.12
N ALA A 74 13.62 -1.31 -8.23
CA ALA A 74 12.91 -0.18 -7.64
C ALA A 74 13.86 0.76 -6.87
N VAL A 75 14.85 0.22 -6.13
CA VAL A 75 15.90 1.03 -5.48
C VAL A 75 16.67 1.85 -6.52
N LYS A 76 17.07 1.24 -7.65
CA LYS A 76 17.78 1.97 -8.72
C LYS A 76 16.90 3.05 -9.38
N ILE A 77 15.61 2.79 -9.57
CA ILE A 77 14.66 3.78 -10.09
C ILE A 77 14.52 4.95 -9.11
N ALA A 78 14.35 4.66 -7.82
CA ALA A 78 14.25 5.64 -6.76
C ALA A 78 15.48 6.57 -6.75
N GLN A 79 16.68 5.99 -6.78
CA GLN A 79 17.94 6.74 -6.87
C GLN A 79 18.01 7.66 -8.09
N ARG A 80 17.63 7.16 -9.27
CA ARG A 80 17.61 7.96 -10.51
C ARG A 80 16.61 9.12 -10.44
N GLN A 81 15.51 8.95 -9.72
CA GLN A 81 14.46 9.95 -9.55
C GLN A 81 14.66 10.84 -8.32
N GLN A 82 15.74 10.66 -7.55
CA GLN A 82 15.97 11.34 -6.27
C GLN A 82 14.79 11.14 -5.29
N LEU A 83 14.25 9.92 -5.27
CA LEU A 83 13.21 9.44 -4.37
C LEU A 83 13.76 8.29 -3.52
N GLU A 84 13.01 7.98 -2.48
CA GLU A 84 13.28 6.86 -1.59
C GLU A 84 12.12 5.87 -1.63
N ILE A 85 12.37 4.62 -1.25
CA ILE A 85 11.28 3.68 -1.01
C ILE A 85 10.63 4.09 0.31
N VAL A 86 9.32 4.31 0.28
CA VAL A 86 8.53 4.69 1.47
C VAL A 86 7.55 3.61 1.92
N GLY A 87 7.44 2.53 1.14
CA GLY A 87 6.58 1.41 1.46
C GLY A 87 6.25 0.54 0.25
N CYS A 88 5.19 -0.26 0.39
CA CYS A 88 4.66 -1.10 -0.68
C CYS A 88 3.12 -1.07 -0.69
N TYR A 89 2.53 -1.57 -1.77
CA TYR A 89 1.09 -1.76 -1.86
C TYR A 89 0.77 -3.16 -2.34
N PHE A 90 -0.43 -3.60 -1.96
CA PHE A 90 -1.00 -4.88 -2.35
C PHE A 90 -2.48 -4.69 -2.69
N GLY A 91 -2.92 -5.28 -3.79
CA GLY A 91 -4.32 -5.36 -4.15
C GLY A 91 -4.70 -6.81 -4.37
N GLY A 92 -5.55 -7.38 -3.53
CA GLY A 92 -5.91 -8.80 -3.62
C GLY A 92 -7.17 -9.04 -4.45
N GLU A 93 -7.38 -10.30 -4.80
CA GLU A 93 -8.48 -10.74 -5.66
C GLU A 93 -9.84 -10.71 -4.95
N ARG A 94 -9.89 -11.03 -3.66
CA ARG A 94 -11.15 -11.09 -2.90
C ARG A 94 -11.02 -10.56 -1.47
N TRP A 95 -11.98 -9.74 -1.07
CA TRP A 95 -12.13 -9.27 0.29
C TRP A 95 -13.58 -9.53 0.71
N ASP A 96 -13.75 -10.32 1.75
CA ASP A 96 -15.07 -10.70 2.25
C ASP A 96 -15.86 -9.50 2.79
N ALA A 97 -17.15 -9.72 3.02
CA ALA A 97 -18.06 -8.70 3.55
C ALA A 97 -17.67 -8.20 4.96
N SER A 98 -16.74 -8.86 5.65
CA SER A 98 -16.36 -8.58 7.03
C SER A 98 -15.11 -7.71 7.16
N GLY A 99 -14.55 -7.21 6.06
CA GLY A 99 -13.32 -6.42 6.17
C GLY A 99 -12.05 -7.27 6.12
N ARG A 100 -12.14 -8.55 5.71
CA ARG A 100 -11.04 -9.50 5.72
C ARG A 100 -10.81 -10.05 4.31
N TRP A 101 -9.60 -10.49 4.02
CA TRP A 101 -9.28 -11.14 2.75
C TRP A 101 -9.94 -12.52 2.69
N ASP A 102 -10.53 -12.88 1.53
CA ASP A 102 -11.16 -14.19 1.28
C ASP A 102 -10.21 -15.06 0.44
N ASP A 103 -9.64 -16.11 1.05
CA ASP A 103 -8.51 -16.92 0.55
C ASP A 103 -8.87 -17.87 -0.63
N GLY A 104 -9.87 -17.52 -1.44
CA GLY A 104 -10.52 -18.42 -2.39
C GLY A 104 -9.60 -19.09 -3.42
N TYR A 105 -8.41 -18.55 -3.72
CA TYR A 105 -7.49 -19.11 -4.71
C TYR A 105 -6.62 -20.28 -4.18
N TYR A 106 -6.34 -20.34 -2.87
CA TYR A 106 -5.56 -21.45 -2.27
C TYR A 106 -6.43 -22.62 -1.76
N SER A 107 -7.76 -22.44 -1.74
CA SER A 107 -8.71 -23.49 -1.36
C SER A 107 -8.70 -24.73 -2.28
N SER A 108 -8.25 -24.60 -3.54
CA SER A 108 -8.21 -25.71 -4.49
C SER A 108 -6.97 -26.62 -4.37
N LEU A 109 -6.03 -26.30 -3.48
CA LEU A 109 -4.82 -27.12 -3.23
C LEU A 109 -4.95 -28.10 -2.05
N GLY A 110 -6.17 -28.28 -1.51
CA GLY A 110 -6.52 -29.50 -0.77
C GLY A 110 -5.89 -29.64 0.62
N THR A 111 -5.57 -28.56 1.31
CA THR A 111 -5.23 -28.65 2.74
C THR A 111 -6.44 -28.27 3.59
N THR A 112 -6.55 -28.87 4.76
CA THR A 112 -7.74 -28.88 5.62
C THR A 112 -7.89 -27.60 6.46
N GLU A 113 -9.10 -27.05 6.42
CA GLU A 113 -9.85 -26.03 7.17
C GLU A 113 -9.25 -25.10 8.26
N ASP A 114 -8.01 -25.22 8.76
CA ASP A 114 -7.54 -24.36 9.86
C ASP A 114 -6.23 -23.58 9.60
N HIS A 115 -5.59 -23.74 8.43
CA HIS A 115 -4.26 -23.16 8.15
C HIS A 115 -4.25 -22.12 7.02
N HIS A 116 -5.40 -21.79 6.45
CA HIS A 116 -5.52 -21.01 5.21
C HIS A 116 -5.46 -19.49 5.39
N HIS A 117 -5.88 -18.99 6.55
CA HIS A 117 -5.80 -17.58 6.92
C HIS A 117 -4.36 -17.03 7.04
N HIS A 118 -3.35 -17.89 6.92
CA HIS A 118 -1.98 -17.54 7.19
C HIS A 118 -1.24 -16.98 5.97
N LEU A 119 -1.57 -17.38 4.74
CA LEU A 119 -0.65 -17.24 3.61
C LEU A 119 -0.56 -15.83 3.00
N GLU A 120 -1.67 -15.09 2.83
CA GLU A 120 -1.62 -13.72 2.29
C GLU A 120 -1.16 -12.70 3.35
N HIS A 121 -1.52 -12.92 4.62
CA HIS A 121 -0.96 -12.16 5.74
C HIS A 121 0.54 -12.41 5.90
N VAL A 122 0.98 -13.66 5.71
CA VAL A 122 2.39 -14.03 5.66
C VAL A 122 3.06 -13.41 4.44
N PHE A 123 2.42 -13.37 3.28
CA PHE A 123 2.97 -12.73 2.08
C PHE A 123 3.12 -11.22 2.25
N CYS A 124 2.09 -10.52 2.72
CA CYS A 124 2.16 -9.08 2.97
C CYS A 124 3.23 -8.77 4.01
N LYS A 125 3.27 -9.53 5.11
CA LYS A 125 4.32 -9.40 6.12
C LYS A 125 5.71 -9.69 5.52
N TRP A 126 5.85 -10.75 4.76
CA TRP A 126 7.10 -11.14 4.12
C TRP A 126 7.59 -10.09 3.12
N LEU A 127 6.70 -9.58 2.25
CA LEU A 127 6.98 -8.51 1.30
C LEU A 127 7.46 -7.27 2.04
N MET A 128 6.80 -6.91 3.14
CA MET A 128 7.24 -5.81 3.99
C MET A 128 8.59 -6.09 4.64
N ASP A 129 8.87 -7.31 5.12
CA ASP A 129 10.18 -7.69 5.65
C ASP A 129 11.28 -7.59 4.57
N GLN A 130 10.95 -7.80 3.28
CA GLN A 130 11.89 -7.59 2.17
C GLN A 130 12.09 -6.12 1.81
N VAL A 131 11.04 -5.30 1.93
CA VAL A 131 11.06 -3.88 1.56
C VAL A 131 11.63 -3.02 2.68
N ALA A 132 11.39 -3.37 3.94
CA ALA A 132 11.77 -2.61 5.12
C ALA A 132 13.28 -2.25 5.18
N PRO A 133 14.23 -3.15 4.85
CA PRO A 133 15.65 -2.84 4.83
C PRO A 133 16.03 -1.74 3.81
N HIS A 134 15.18 -1.51 2.82
CA HIS A 134 15.40 -0.53 1.75
C HIS A 134 14.49 0.69 1.88
N SER A 135 13.58 0.68 2.84
CA SER A 135 12.54 1.69 2.97
C SER A 135 12.84 2.65 4.11
N VAL A 136 12.66 3.94 3.86
CA VAL A 136 12.79 4.96 4.91
C VAL A 136 11.55 5.03 5.78
N ALA A 137 10.40 4.56 5.29
CA ALA A 137 9.13 4.52 6.03
C ALA A 137 8.43 3.16 5.85
N SER A 138 7.53 2.81 6.75
CA SER A 138 6.78 1.55 6.69
C SER A 138 5.33 1.81 6.33
N LEU A 139 5.10 2.23 5.08
CA LEU A 139 3.78 2.46 4.52
C LEU A 139 3.27 1.21 3.80
N PHE A 140 2.03 0.81 4.07
CA PHE A 140 1.38 -0.29 3.38
C PHE A 140 -0.01 0.11 2.91
N ILE A 141 -0.24 0.04 1.59
CA ILE A 141 -1.53 0.37 1.00
C ILE A 141 -2.21 -0.89 0.51
N VAL A 142 -3.48 -1.04 0.84
CA VAL A 142 -4.30 -2.20 0.58
C VAL A 142 -5.56 -1.81 -0.19
N SER A 143 -5.91 -2.58 -1.22
CA SER A 143 -7.18 -2.43 -1.93
C SER A 143 -7.81 -3.76 -2.30
N GLU A 144 -9.14 -3.80 -2.40
CA GLU A 144 -9.83 -4.89 -3.06
C GLU A 144 -10.09 -4.55 -4.54
N ASN A 145 -9.45 -5.30 -5.43
CA ASN A 145 -9.45 -5.00 -6.87
C ASN A 145 -10.85 -5.09 -7.48
N ARG A 146 -11.69 -6.03 -7.02
CA ARG A 146 -13.05 -6.23 -7.54
C ARG A 146 -14.03 -5.14 -7.12
N LYS A 147 -13.89 -4.57 -5.90
CA LYS A 147 -14.72 -3.43 -5.47
C LYS A 147 -14.40 -2.19 -6.30
N LEU A 148 -13.14 -1.96 -6.67
CA LEU A 148 -12.77 -0.86 -7.56
C LEU A 148 -13.56 -0.87 -8.88
N VAL A 149 -13.70 -2.04 -9.51
CA VAL A 149 -14.44 -2.18 -10.79
C VAL A 149 -15.95 -2.01 -10.63
N ARG A 150 -16.51 -2.46 -9.50
CA ARG A 150 -17.96 -2.40 -9.27
C ARG A 150 -18.44 -1.02 -8.83
N ASP A 151 -17.60 -0.27 -8.13
CA ASP A 151 -17.98 0.94 -7.42
C ASP A 151 -17.56 2.24 -8.12
N VAL A 152 -17.52 2.26 -9.46
CA VAL A 152 -17.22 3.48 -10.26
C VAL A 152 -18.20 4.63 -9.96
N ARG A 153 -19.37 4.33 -9.36
CA ARG A 153 -20.42 5.31 -9.02
C ARG A 153 -20.26 5.95 -7.65
N THR A 154 -19.56 5.31 -6.71
CA THR A 154 -19.27 5.92 -5.42
C THR A 154 -17.87 6.52 -5.52
N SER A 155 -17.74 7.83 -5.33
CA SER A 155 -16.45 8.54 -5.44
C SER A 155 -15.41 8.12 -4.37
N GLN A 156 -15.58 6.97 -3.74
CA GLN A 156 -14.73 6.42 -2.70
C GLN A 156 -14.05 5.14 -3.20
N VAL A 157 -12.79 5.30 -3.59
CA VAL A 157 -11.90 4.18 -3.86
C VAL A 157 -11.52 3.53 -2.52
N PRO A 158 -11.76 2.21 -2.32
CA PRO A 158 -11.43 1.49 -1.09
C PRO A 158 -9.92 1.25 -0.98
N LEU A 159 -9.17 2.31 -0.70
CA LEU A 159 -7.75 2.24 -0.35
C LEU A 159 -7.59 2.40 1.15
N GLN A 160 -7.18 1.31 1.78
CA GLN A 160 -6.79 1.32 3.18
C GLN A 160 -5.29 1.56 3.27
N CYS A 161 -4.89 2.42 4.19
CA CYS A 161 -3.49 2.78 4.39
C CYS A 161 -3.08 2.42 5.80
N PHE A 162 -1.99 1.68 5.93
CA PHE A 162 -1.42 1.24 7.19
C PHE A 162 -0.02 1.80 7.35
N TYR A 163 0.33 2.15 8.59
CA TYR A 163 1.67 2.58 8.95
C TYR A 163 2.17 1.74 10.12
N ALA A 164 3.40 1.21 10.03
CA ALA A 164 4.05 0.57 11.16
C ALA A 164 4.84 1.60 11.98
N SER A 165 4.51 1.67 13.27
CA SER A 165 5.31 2.40 14.25
C SER A 165 6.60 1.64 14.51
N GLN A 166 7.74 2.32 14.38
CA GLN A 166 9.06 1.74 14.63
C GLN A 166 9.20 1.20 16.06
N GLU A 167 8.55 1.85 17.02
CA GLU A 167 8.61 1.55 18.45
C GLU A 167 7.79 0.32 18.84
N THR A 168 6.64 0.09 18.19
CA THR A 168 5.72 -0.99 18.58
C THR A 168 5.69 -2.16 17.60
N GLN A 169 6.29 -2.03 16.42
CA GLN A 169 6.19 -2.99 15.31
C GLN A 169 4.73 -3.38 14.98
N ARG A 170 3.77 -2.54 15.41
CA ARG A 170 2.34 -2.75 15.20
C ARG A 170 1.84 -1.83 14.10
N TRP A 171 1.06 -2.41 13.20
CA TRP A 171 0.40 -1.70 12.12
C TRP A 171 -0.81 -0.96 12.65
N LYS A 172 -0.89 0.33 12.32
CA LYS A 172 -2.05 1.16 12.63
C LYS A 172 -2.70 1.58 11.33
N MET A 173 -4.00 1.34 11.20
CA MET A 173 -4.79 1.82 10.07
C MET A 173 -4.97 3.34 10.19
N LEU A 174 -4.70 4.04 9.10
CA LEU A 174 -4.96 5.46 8.97
C LEU A 174 -6.37 5.67 8.43
N LYS A 175 -7.08 6.71 8.91
CA LYS A 175 -8.34 7.08 8.27
C LYS A 175 -8.04 7.88 7.01
N GLN A 176 -8.70 7.49 5.94
CA GLN A 176 -8.66 8.23 4.69
C GLN A 176 -9.42 9.54 4.86
N GLN A 177 -8.76 10.66 4.55
CA GLN A 177 -9.40 11.96 4.41
C GLN A 177 -9.14 12.47 2.99
N MET A 178 -10.06 12.21 2.07
CA MET A 178 -9.98 12.86 0.76
C MET A 178 -10.13 14.36 0.93
N ARG A 179 -9.05 15.11 0.76
CA ARG A 179 -9.08 16.56 0.60
C ARG A 179 -8.93 16.89 -0.87
N TRP A 180 -10.04 17.26 -1.49
CA TRP A 180 -10.00 17.98 -2.76
C TRP A 180 -9.48 19.39 -2.47
N THR A 181 -8.27 19.70 -2.91
CA THR A 181 -7.76 21.07 -2.91
C THR A 181 -8.22 21.75 -4.20
N PRO A 182 -9.20 22.68 -4.15
CA PRO A 182 -9.46 23.51 -5.31
C PRO A 182 -8.21 24.38 -5.53
N PHE A 183 -7.85 24.64 -6.80
CA PHE A 183 -6.74 25.52 -7.24
C PHE A 183 -5.33 24.92 -7.46
N THR A 184 -5.13 23.61 -7.38
CA THR A 184 -3.97 22.97 -8.03
C THR A 184 -4.44 21.90 -9.00
N THR A 185 -3.77 21.75 -10.14
CA THR A 185 -4.07 20.76 -11.21
C THR A 185 -3.93 19.28 -10.77
N TRP A 186 -3.90 19.01 -9.46
CA TRP A 186 -3.50 17.73 -8.89
C TRP A 186 -4.40 17.35 -7.72
N THR A 187 -5.19 16.28 -7.88
CA THR A 187 -5.88 15.62 -6.77
C THR A 187 -4.85 14.99 -5.85
N THR A 188 -4.83 15.41 -4.59
CA THR A 188 -3.92 14.89 -3.56
C THR A 188 -4.74 14.15 -2.51
N VAL A 189 -4.44 12.87 -2.27
CA VAL A 189 -5.14 12.10 -1.23
C VAL A 189 -4.32 12.12 0.05
N VAL A 190 -4.95 12.50 1.16
CA VAL A 190 -4.30 12.62 2.46
C VAL A 190 -4.88 11.59 3.43
N TRP A 191 -4.01 10.86 4.11
CA TRP A 191 -4.40 10.01 5.23
C TRP A 191 -3.84 10.61 6.50
N THR A 192 -4.70 10.70 7.52
CA THR A 192 -4.34 11.16 8.85
C THR A 192 -4.78 10.13 9.87
N ARG A 193 -4.05 10.07 10.98
CA ARG A 193 -4.45 9.22 12.10
C ARG A 193 -5.61 9.87 12.84
N VAL A 194 -6.54 9.04 13.30
CA VAL A 194 -7.67 9.47 14.13
C VAL A 194 -7.17 9.61 15.55
N SER A 195 -7.19 10.83 16.08
CA SER A 195 -7.20 11.00 17.53
C SER A 195 -8.58 10.55 18.01
N ASN A 196 -8.63 9.50 18.83
CA ASN A 196 -9.80 9.34 19.69
C ASN A 196 -9.80 10.55 20.63
N GLY A 197 -10.87 11.35 20.56
CA GLY A 197 -11.13 12.41 21.53
C GLY A 197 -11.42 11.85 22.91
#